data_AF-A0A2W1J8K8-F1
#
_entry.id   AF-A0A2W1J8K8-F1
#
_cell.length_a   1.000
_cell.length_b   1.000
_cell.length_c   1.000
_cell.angle_alpha   90.00
_cell.angle_beta   90.00
_cell.angle_gamma   90.00
#
_symmetry.space_group_name_H-M   'P 1'
#
loop_
_entity.id
_entity.type
_entity.pdbx_description
1 polymer ?
#
loop_
_entity_poly.entity_id
_entity_poly.type
_entity_poly.pdbx_seq_one_letter_code
_entity_poly.pdbx_strand_id
1 'polypeptide(L)'
;MIEQRFSKEAITQAKTISTQHQPDLTRPQVQGITIDGPTSLDLDDAIWCEETDTGATIQVHISDVSDRIPLNSPLDQSAIATTQTRYYRQGNTPMLPRVLSENALSLQEGQPRATLTFELELANDGTVSNCKIFESYLISAKRFSYAQADYAIASPKLRWHSTLKLCQEWTAKLNQQRMATGAIGASAFGKNIYINEEGNLSDNPNAKYHSHRVIEEFMIAANTAAAQWLADRDQPALYRNHTAKAIAPGQDEMLQALLVLGSATAIRRRLQSWMNRAEYSPALIGHFALNLPAYGHFTSPIRRVADLINHRIIKALLRGEESPYTKQDLEELGRHINETVLEDERKTTTYYKDKAKQGLQEKLESEESFTELPEKEFSRLIKHAEGELPVALAEEVRSRLEQDRLVVLDYYLLLIQGCDLELQELVLKHLEGKVQDAASVLSMAVTQEESWEGLEYTELAQEGRFLAWAEVYVDGELRTSVEAGCDLRKQVARHRACWLWLSAFESGELVGVDARVVLELPVVVAVEPVVDLKEGKLRSLLEKPLLDGQNHVGRLIEICQAMGWELPTFEFEDRDDGFYCRCICGGVVGDAISGKKKLSKQRAAMGVLQKLPYADSKATGSS
;
A
#
# COMPACT_ATOMS: atom_id res chain seq x y z
N MET A 1 30.82 -5.05 17.10
CA MET A 1 30.64 -6.06 16.02
C MET A 1 30.62 -5.47 14.60
N ILE A 2 30.40 -4.16 14.36
CA ILE A 2 30.39 -3.59 12.98
C ILE A 2 31.81 -3.42 12.39
N GLU A 3 32.83 -3.17 13.23
CA GLU A 3 34.23 -3.05 12.76
C GLU A 3 34.82 -4.36 12.22
N GLN A 4 34.20 -5.52 12.45
CA GLN A 4 34.66 -6.80 11.93
C GLN A 4 34.39 -6.98 10.42
N ARG A 5 33.64 -6.08 9.78
CA ARG A 5 33.26 -6.16 8.36
C ARG A 5 34.27 -5.50 7.41
N PHE A 6 35.09 -4.58 7.91
CA PHE A 6 36.12 -3.92 7.11
C PHE A 6 37.45 -4.66 7.28
N SER A 7 38.22 -4.78 6.21
CA SER A 7 39.58 -5.33 6.32
C SER A 7 40.46 -4.41 7.18
N LYS A 8 41.54 -4.95 7.74
CA LYS A 8 42.48 -4.15 8.55
C LYS A 8 43.11 -3.03 7.71
N GLU A 9 43.34 -3.30 6.44
CA GLU A 9 43.86 -2.36 5.45
C GLU A 9 42.86 -1.23 5.21
N ALA A 10 41.56 -1.54 5.02
CA ALA A 10 40.51 -0.55 4.83
C ALA A 10 40.34 0.37 6.06
N ILE A 11 40.37 -0.20 7.27
CA ILE A 11 40.31 0.59 8.52
C ILE A 11 41.54 1.50 8.65
N THR A 12 42.73 1.00 8.32
CA THR A 12 43.98 1.77 8.38
C THR A 12 43.94 2.93 7.39
N GLN A 13 43.52 2.66 6.14
CA GLN A 13 43.32 3.68 5.11
C GLN A 13 42.29 4.74 5.54
N ALA A 14 41.17 4.32 6.12
CA ALA A 14 40.14 5.24 6.62
C ALA A 14 40.66 6.18 7.71
N LYS A 15 41.46 5.66 8.65
CA LYS A 15 42.09 6.49 9.68
C LYS A 15 43.03 7.53 9.06
N THR A 16 43.86 7.13 8.09
CA THR A 16 44.76 8.06 7.38
C THR A 16 44.00 9.14 6.62
N ILE A 17 42.93 8.79 5.91
CA ILE A 17 42.10 9.77 5.20
C ILE A 17 41.42 10.72 6.19
N SER A 18 40.94 10.21 7.33
CA SER A 18 40.21 11.01 8.31
C SER A 18 41.04 12.13 8.95
N THR A 19 42.36 11.97 9.02
CA THR A 19 43.27 13.00 9.54
C THR A 19 43.61 14.08 8.51
N GLN A 20 43.29 13.86 7.23
CA GLN A 20 43.58 14.76 6.10
C GLN A 20 42.30 15.35 5.48
N HIS A 21 41.30 15.72 6.29
CA HIS A 21 39.97 16.08 5.78
C HIS A 21 39.87 17.47 5.12
N GLN A 22 40.93 18.27 5.06
CA GLN A 22 40.86 19.60 4.44
C GLN A 22 40.71 19.47 2.91
N PRO A 23 39.74 20.15 2.30
CA PRO A 23 39.59 20.15 0.84
C PRO A 23 40.72 20.93 0.17
N ASP A 24 40.89 20.69 -1.12
CA ASP A 24 41.70 21.54 -1.98
C ASP A 24 41.07 22.93 -2.06
N LEU A 25 41.73 23.92 -1.44
CA LEU A 25 41.26 25.31 -1.39
C LEU A 25 41.47 26.07 -2.71
N THR A 26 42.06 25.45 -3.72
CA THR A 26 42.08 26.01 -5.09
C THR A 26 40.74 25.84 -5.80
N ARG A 27 39.89 24.91 -5.33
CA ARG A 27 38.52 24.76 -5.81
C ARG A 27 37.67 25.98 -5.41
N PRO A 28 36.66 26.37 -6.21
CA PRO A 28 35.76 27.45 -5.82
C PRO A 28 34.96 27.09 -4.56
N GLN A 29 34.80 28.07 -3.67
CA GLN A 29 33.89 27.95 -2.53
C GLN A 29 32.45 28.17 -2.98
N VAL A 30 31.55 27.30 -2.51
CA VAL A 30 30.10 27.42 -2.71
C VAL A 30 29.39 27.73 -1.39
N GLN A 31 28.20 28.34 -1.47
CA GLN A 31 27.31 28.55 -0.33
C GLN A 31 26.34 27.38 -0.22
N GLY A 32 25.93 26.99 0.99
CA GLY A 32 25.00 25.89 1.13
C GLY A 32 24.61 25.59 2.57
N ILE A 33 23.48 24.90 2.72
CA ILE A 33 22.94 24.40 3.99
C ILE A 33 22.57 22.92 3.84
N THR A 34 22.56 22.18 4.94
CA THR A 34 22.13 20.77 4.97
C THR A 34 20.78 20.63 5.69
N ILE A 35 19.91 19.72 5.24
CA ILE A 35 18.61 19.45 5.86
C ILE A 35 18.42 17.93 5.95
N ASP A 36 18.39 17.41 7.17
CA ASP A 36 18.44 15.97 7.39
C ASP A 36 17.56 15.49 8.55
N GLY A 37 17.53 14.19 8.77
CA GLY A 37 17.02 13.62 10.01
C GLY A 37 17.81 14.14 11.23
N PRO A 38 17.16 14.34 12.39
CA PRO A 38 17.85 14.83 13.59
C PRO A 38 18.96 13.88 14.08
N THR A 39 18.88 12.60 13.72
CA THR A 39 19.86 11.57 14.06
C THR A 39 20.81 11.21 12.92
N SER A 40 20.67 11.83 11.75
CA SER A 40 21.58 11.56 10.62
C SER A 40 22.99 12.04 10.95
N LEU A 41 24.00 11.30 10.51
CA LEU A 41 25.41 11.67 10.73
C LEU A 41 26.20 11.68 9.41
N ASP A 42 25.73 10.92 8.44
CA ASP A 42 26.19 10.76 7.07
C ASP A 42 25.48 11.75 6.14
N LEU A 43 25.88 13.02 6.21
CA LEU A 43 25.27 14.10 5.42
C LEU A 43 25.97 14.15 4.06
N ASP A 44 25.29 13.62 3.04
CA ASP A 44 25.79 13.54 1.65
C ASP A 44 25.64 14.86 0.90
N ASP A 45 24.51 15.54 1.09
CA ASP A 45 24.06 16.63 0.25
C ASP A 45 23.86 17.95 1.03
N ALA A 46 24.08 19.05 0.33
CA ALA A 46 23.73 20.40 0.75
C ALA A 46 23.08 21.14 -0.42
N ILE A 47 22.23 22.12 -0.10
CA ILE A 47 21.45 22.84 -1.10
C ILE A 47 21.65 24.35 -0.99
N TRP A 48 21.54 25.02 -2.14
CA TRP A 48 21.46 26.46 -2.26
C TRP A 48 20.55 26.85 -3.42
N CYS A 49 19.89 28.00 -3.33
CA CYS A 49 19.00 28.49 -4.38
C CYS A 49 19.09 30.00 -4.46
N GLU A 50 19.16 30.52 -5.69
CA GLU A 50 19.22 31.96 -5.98
C GLU A 50 18.22 32.30 -7.09
N GLU A 51 17.54 33.43 -6.98
CA GLU A 51 16.71 33.93 -8.07
C GLU A 51 17.57 34.55 -9.16
N THR A 52 17.13 34.41 -10.40
CA THR A 52 17.70 35.09 -11.56
C THR A 52 16.62 35.92 -12.25
N ASP A 53 17.00 36.81 -13.16
CA ASP A 53 16.03 37.66 -13.89
C ASP A 53 14.99 36.85 -14.69
N THR A 54 15.29 35.58 -15.01
CA THR A 54 14.45 34.72 -15.87
C THR A 54 14.04 33.40 -15.22
N GLY A 55 14.32 33.23 -13.93
CA GLY A 55 13.95 32.06 -13.15
C GLY A 55 14.79 31.90 -11.89
N ALA A 56 15.52 30.80 -11.77
CA ALA A 56 16.39 30.55 -10.63
C ALA A 56 17.58 29.66 -10.97
N THR A 57 18.60 29.72 -10.11
CA THR A 57 19.70 28.77 -10.08
C THR A 57 19.58 27.93 -8.82
N ILE A 58 19.47 26.61 -8.97
CA ILE A 58 19.53 25.65 -7.87
C ILE A 58 20.90 25.01 -7.88
N GLN A 59 21.52 24.92 -6.71
CA GLN A 59 22.78 24.21 -6.54
C GLN A 59 22.62 23.08 -5.53
N VAL A 60 23.09 21.90 -5.92
CA VAL A 60 23.17 20.70 -5.08
C VAL A 60 24.63 20.34 -4.94
N HIS A 61 25.14 20.40 -3.71
CA HIS A 61 26.54 20.12 -3.39
C HIS A 61 26.63 18.76 -2.73
N ILE A 62 27.32 17.82 -3.37
CA ILE A 62 27.44 16.45 -2.89
C ILE A 62 28.84 16.21 -2.36
N SER A 63 28.97 15.53 -1.22
CA SER A 63 30.26 15.11 -0.67
C SER A 63 31.14 14.41 -1.71
N ASP A 64 32.37 14.89 -1.90
CA ASP A 64 33.29 14.33 -2.90
C ASP A 64 34.03 13.10 -2.35
N VAL A 65 33.29 12.00 -2.21
CA VAL A 65 33.80 10.70 -1.74
C VAL A 65 34.85 10.14 -2.72
N SER A 66 34.65 10.37 -4.01
CA SER A 66 35.52 9.88 -5.08
C SER A 66 36.94 10.45 -5.03
N ASP A 67 37.10 11.66 -4.48
CA ASP A 67 38.40 12.28 -4.23
C ASP A 67 39.23 11.55 -3.17
N ARG A 68 38.54 10.99 -2.18
CA ARG A 68 39.16 10.44 -0.98
C ARG A 68 39.30 8.93 -1.01
N ILE A 69 38.53 8.26 -1.86
CA ILE A 69 38.53 6.81 -2.00
C ILE A 69 39.05 6.46 -3.40
N PRO A 70 40.37 6.22 -3.55
CA PRO A 70 40.96 5.84 -4.83
C PRO A 70 40.36 4.55 -5.37
N LEU A 71 40.24 4.49 -6.69
CA LEU A 71 39.84 3.28 -7.42
C LEU A 71 40.75 2.10 -7.02
N ASN A 72 40.16 0.90 -6.87
CA ASN A 72 40.83 -0.35 -6.51
C ASN A 72 41.48 -0.39 -5.12
N SER A 73 41.33 0.65 -4.31
CA SER A 73 41.86 0.66 -2.93
C SER A 73 41.08 -0.29 -2.00
N PRO A 74 41.62 -0.69 -0.84
CA PRO A 74 40.90 -1.54 0.11
C PRO A 74 39.53 -1.00 0.53
N LEU A 75 39.39 0.33 0.66
CA LEU A 75 38.10 0.97 0.92
C LEU A 75 37.13 0.85 -0.26
N ASP A 76 37.63 0.98 -1.49
CA ASP A 76 36.83 0.85 -2.70
C ASP A 76 36.27 -0.56 -2.86
N GLN A 77 37.13 -1.56 -2.68
CA GLN A 77 36.73 -2.97 -2.70
C GLN A 77 35.67 -3.27 -1.63
N SER A 78 35.82 -2.69 -0.44
CA SER A 78 34.83 -2.84 0.64
C SER A 78 33.50 -2.15 0.33
N ALA A 79 33.54 -0.98 -0.31
CA ALA A 79 32.35 -0.26 -0.76
C ALA A 79 31.61 -1.04 -1.86
N ILE A 80 32.31 -1.58 -2.86
CA ILE A 80 31.75 -2.44 -3.92
C ILE A 80 31.15 -3.71 -3.33
N ALA A 81 31.84 -4.37 -2.39
CA ALA A 81 31.32 -5.58 -1.75
C ALA A 81 30.06 -5.32 -0.92
N THR A 82 29.91 -4.13 -0.33
CA THR A 82 28.75 -3.77 0.49
C THR A 82 27.62 -3.11 -0.31
N THR A 83 27.94 -2.52 -1.46
CA THR A 83 27.10 -1.78 -2.41
C THR A 83 26.39 -0.55 -1.86
N GLN A 84 25.81 -0.63 -0.65
CA GLN A 84 25.08 0.47 -0.01
C GLN A 84 25.05 0.35 1.52
N THR A 85 24.84 1.48 2.20
CA THR A 85 24.53 1.48 3.64
C THR A 85 23.15 0.88 3.88
N ARG A 86 23.05 -0.01 4.87
CA ARG A 86 21.78 -0.59 5.31
C ARG A 86 21.27 0.13 6.55
N TYR A 87 20.05 0.64 6.52
CA TYR A 87 19.43 1.30 7.67
C TYR A 87 18.43 0.37 8.35
N TYR A 88 18.46 0.33 9.68
CA TYR A 88 17.52 -0.41 10.50
C TYR A 88 16.73 0.56 11.39
N ARG A 89 15.72 0.05 12.12
CA ARG A 89 14.99 0.87 13.11
C ARG A 89 15.92 1.49 14.16
N GLN A 90 17.01 0.79 14.49
CA GLN A 90 18.05 1.26 15.40
C GLN A 90 19.41 1.06 14.74
N GLY A 91 20.01 2.18 14.29
CA GLY A 91 21.34 2.20 13.69
C GLY A 91 21.38 1.78 12.21
N ASN A 92 22.60 1.60 11.71
CA ASN A 92 22.89 1.28 10.32
C ASN A 92 24.12 0.35 10.20
N THR A 93 24.26 -0.32 9.07
CA THR A 93 25.51 -0.94 8.62
C THR A 93 26.06 -0.11 7.47
N PRO A 94 27.05 0.78 7.72
CA PRO A 94 27.50 1.74 6.73
C PRO A 94 28.34 1.07 5.63
N MET A 95 28.25 1.61 4.41
CA MET A 95 29.07 1.20 3.27
C MET A 95 30.56 1.54 3.49
N LEU A 96 30.81 2.66 4.14
CA LEU A 96 32.15 3.16 4.48
C LEU A 96 32.36 3.13 6.00
N PRO A 97 33.61 3.04 6.49
CA PRO A 97 33.87 3.13 7.92
C PRO A 97 33.33 4.44 8.52
N ARG A 98 32.74 4.37 9.72
CA ARG A 98 32.08 5.52 10.37
C ARG A 98 32.95 6.76 10.50
N VAL A 99 34.26 6.58 10.72
CA VAL A 99 35.22 7.69 10.79
C VAL A 99 35.24 8.55 9.50
N LEU A 100 34.87 7.94 8.36
CA LEU A 100 34.67 8.63 7.09
C LEU A 100 33.22 9.06 6.93
N SER A 101 32.27 8.11 6.93
CA SER A 101 30.87 8.37 6.56
C SER A 101 30.18 9.35 7.48
N GLU A 102 30.47 9.31 8.79
CA GLU A 102 29.79 10.12 9.81
C GLU A 102 30.61 11.35 10.23
N ASN A 103 31.79 11.53 9.64
CA ASN A 103 32.69 12.62 10.00
C ASN A 103 33.48 13.21 8.82
N ALA A 104 34.53 12.54 8.36
CA ALA A 104 35.49 13.15 7.43
C ALA A 104 34.88 13.49 6.06
N LEU A 105 33.89 12.72 5.61
CA LEU A 105 33.18 12.93 4.34
C LEU A 105 31.84 13.66 4.55
N SER A 106 31.27 13.60 5.75
CA SER A 106 29.98 14.22 6.06
C SER A 106 30.06 15.76 6.00
N LEU A 107 29.06 16.40 5.37
CA LEU A 107 28.93 17.86 5.20
C LEU A 107 28.52 18.57 6.51
N GLN A 108 29.36 18.44 7.54
CA GLN A 108 29.12 19.00 8.87
C GLN A 108 29.11 20.54 8.88
N GLU A 109 28.24 21.12 9.72
CA GLU A 109 28.12 22.58 9.90
C GLU A 109 29.46 23.22 10.28
N GLY A 110 29.84 24.30 9.58
CA GLY A 110 31.05 25.08 9.86
C GLY A 110 32.37 24.39 9.50
N GLN A 111 32.34 23.19 8.91
CA GLN A 111 33.55 22.47 8.52
C GLN A 111 33.76 22.50 7.00
N PRO A 112 34.98 22.80 6.52
CA PRO A 112 35.27 22.76 5.09
C PRO A 112 35.27 21.31 4.59
N ARG A 113 34.55 21.06 3.50
CA ARG A 113 34.43 19.74 2.85
C ARG A 113 34.50 19.87 1.34
N ALA A 114 35.17 18.91 0.71
CA ALA A 114 35.23 18.80 -0.74
C ALA A 114 33.86 18.36 -1.27
N THR A 115 33.41 18.97 -2.35
CA THR A 115 32.12 18.69 -2.95
C THR A 115 32.23 18.59 -4.47
N LEU A 116 31.33 17.80 -5.06
CA LEU A 116 30.97 17.89 -6.46
C LEU A 116 29.64 18.63 -6.54
N THR A 117 29.62 19.80 -7.18
CA THR A 117 28.44 20.65 -7.28
C THR A 117 27.72 20.46 -8.61
N PHE A 118 26.40 20.27 -8.52
CA PHE A 118 25.47 20.28 -9.64
C PHE A 118 24.70 21.60 -9.59
N GLU A 119 24.99 22.50 -10.53
CA GLU A 119 24.31 23.78 -10.70
C GLU A 119 23.31 23.67 -11.85
N LEU A 120 22.04 23.91 -11.55
CA LEU A 120 20.92 23.82 -12.47
C LEU A 120 20.34 25.21 -12.68
N GLU A 121 20.24 25.62 -13.94
CA GLU A 121 19.49 26.81 -14.32
C GLU A 121 18.05 26.42 -14.64
N LEU A 122 17.10 27.12 -14.03
CA LEU A 122 15.67 26.89 -14.19
C LEU A 122 15.02 28.10 -14.83
N ALA A 123 14.22 27.85 -15.85
CA ALA A 123 13.30 28.84 -16.40
C ALA A 123 12.14 29.12 -15.43
N ASN A 124 11.42 30.22 -15.64
CA ASN A 124 10.29 30.65 -14.80
C ASN A 124 9.22 29.59 -14.53
N ASP A 125 8.99 28.68 -15.48
CA ASP A 125 8.02 27.59 -15.38
C ASP A 125 8.52 26.40 -14.54
N GLY A 126 9.82 26.34 -14.23
CA GLY A 126 10.48 25.24 -13.51
C GLY A 126 11.30 24.31 -14.41
N THR A 127 11.31 24.51 -15.73
CA THR A 127 12.07 23.66 -16.65
C THR A 127 13.57 23.89 -16.46
N VAL A 128 14.33 22.81 -16.29
CA VAL A 128 15.80 22.84 -16.22
C VAL A 128 16.35 23.09 -17.63
N SER A 129 16.96 24.26 -17.84
CA SER A 129 17.49 24.69 -19.14
C SER A 129 18.97 24.34 -19.33
N ASN A 130 19.72 24.26 -18.23
CA ASN A 130 21.15 23.99 -18.26
C ASN A 130 21.60 23.25 -16.98
N CYS A 131 22.65 22.44 -17.12
CA CYS A 131 23.31 21.77 -16.01
C CYS A 131 24.83 21.95 -16.13
N LYS A 132 25.42 22.52 -15.09
CA LYS A 132 26.87 22.65 -14.93
C LYS A 132 27.32 21.83 -13.74
N ILE A 133 28.36 21.02 -13.94
CA ILE A 133 28.95 20.20 -12.89
C ILE A 133 30.40 20.62 -12.69
N PHE A 134 30.84 20.81 -11.45
CA PHE A 134 32.22 21.22 -11.15
C PHE A 134 32.66 20.79 -9.75
N GLU A 135 33.97 20.56 -9.59
CA GLU A 135 34.59 20.31 -8.28
C GLU A 135 34.64 21.62 -7.46
N SER A 136 34.21 21.56 -6.20
CA SER A 136 34.09 22.71 -5.30
C SER A 136 34.48 22.35 -3.86
N TYR A 137 34.44 23.32 -2.96
CA TYR A 137 34.37 23.05 -1.53
C TYR A 137 33.26 23.86 -0.85
N LEU A 138 32.66 23.27 0.19
CA LEU A 138 31.57 23.84 0.96
C LEU A 138 32.00 24.01 2.42
N ILE A 139 31.61 25.13 3.04
CA ILE A 139 31.50 25.25 4.48
C ILE A 139 30.00 25.38 4.76
N SER A 140 29.37 24.29 5.23
CA SER A 140 27.91 24.29 5.45
C SER A 140 27.55 25.38 6.46
N ALA A 141 26.75 26.35 6.03
CA ALA A 141 26.45 27.52 6.83
C ALA A 141 25.48 27.20 7.98
N LYS A 142 24.67 26.16 7.82
CA LYS A 142 23.76 25.64 8.83
C LYS A 142 23.35 24.21 8.51
N ARG A 143 23.33 23.37 9.55
CA ARG A 143 22.64 22.07 9.55
C ARG A 143 21.25 22.24 10.16
N PHE A 144 20.24 21.90 9.39
CA PHE A 144 18.85 21.83 9.83
C PHE A 144 18.40 20.38 10.00
N SER A 145 17.55 20.15 10.99
CA SER A 145 16.57 19.06 10.89
C SER A 145 15.36 19.50 10.07
N TYR A 146 14.63 18.55 9.49
CA TYR A 146 13.37 18.84 8.77
C TYR A 146 12.40 19.73 9.58
N ALA A 147 12.24 19.46 10.88
CA ALA A 147 11.40 20.26 11.76
C ALA A 147 11.88 21.72 11.88
N GLN A 148 13.18 21.94 11.95
CA GLN A 148 13.77 23.27 12.03
C GLN A 148 13.67 24.01 10.70
N ALA A 149 13.82 23.31 9.57
CA ALA A 149 13.64 23.88 8.24
C ALA A 149 12.20 24.35 8.03
N ASP A 150 11.20 23.52 8.35
CA ASP A 150 9.79 23.90 8.29
C ASP A 150 9.48 25.12 9.17
N TYR A 151 10.00 25.14 10.40
CA TYR A 151 9.83 26.27 11.30
C TYR A 151 10.45 27.56 10.73
N ALA A 152 11.63 27.47 10.10
CA ALA A 152 12.29 28.60 9.47
C ALA A 152 11.53 29.11 8.23
N ILE A 153 11.00 28.20 7.40
CA ILE A 153 10.13 28.55 6.27
C ILE A 153 8.88 29.29 6.76
N ALA A 154 8.29 28.88 7.88
CA ALA A 154 7.07 29.51 8.41
C ALA A 154 7.31 30.84 9.16
N SER A 155 8.57 31.24 9.38
CA SER A 155 8.92 32.35 10.29
C SER A 155 9.66 33.50 9.60
N PRO A 156 8.95 34.52 9.05
CA PRO A 156 9.53 35.62 8.26
C PRO A 156 10.65 36.43 8.90
N LYS A 157 10.74 36.42 10.24
CA LYS A 157 11.76 37.16 11.00
C LYS A 157 13.09 36.42 11.12
N LEU A 158 13.14 35.12 10.79
CA LEU A 158 14.37 34.33 10.92
C LEU A 158 15.28 34.55 9.72
N ARG A 159 16.60 34.60 9.99
CA ARG A 159 17.66 34.80 8.98
C ARG A 159 17.51 33.90 7.74
N TRP A 160 17.13 32.64 7.94
CA TRP A 160 17.08 31.62 6.90
C TRP A 160 15.73 31.51 6.20
N HIS A 161 14.75 32.36 6.56
CA HIS A 161 13.42 32.32 5.98
C HIS A 161 13.43 32.48 4.47
N SER A 162 14.06 33.54 3.95
CA SER A 162 14.07 33.83 2.51
C SER A 162 14.71 32.70 1.70
N THR A 163 15.89 32.22 2.12
CA THR A 163 16.60 31.11 1.44
C THR A 163 15.74 29.85 1.41
N LEU A 164 15.23 29.38 2.55
CA LEU A 164 14.45 28.14 2.60
C LEU A 164 13.08 28.29 1.93
N LYS A 165 12.48 29.48 1.99
CA LYS A 165 11.21 29.78 1.32
C LYS A 165 11.38 29.72 -0.19
N LEU A 166 12.47 30.27 -0.72
CA LEU A 166 12.82 30.19 -2.13
C LEU A 166 13.02 28.72 -2.57
N CYS A 167 13.77 27.92 -1.80
CA CYS A 167 13.90 26.48 -2.08
C CYS A 167 12.53 25.77 -2.10
N GLN A 168 11.65 26.09 -1.15
CA GLN A 168 10.29 25.53 -1.12
C GLN A 168 9.47 25.90 -2.37
N GLU A 169 9.55 27.13 -2.83
CA GLU A 169 8.78 27.60 -3.98
C GLU A 169 9.23 26.92 -5.28
N TRP A 170 10.54 26.80 -5.51
CA TRP A 170 11.07 26.15 -6.71
C TRP A 170 10.88 24.63 -6.71
N THR A 171 11.00 23.98 -5.55
CA THR A 171 10.69 22.54 -5.43
C THR A 171 9.21 22.25 -5.63
N ALA A 172 8.32 23.15 -5.21
CA ALA A 172 6.90 23.03 -5.52
C ALA A 172 6.63 23.09 -7.04
N LYS A 173 7.32 23.97 -7.77
CA LYS A 173 7.24 24.03 -9.24
C LYS A 173 7.76 22.75 -9.90
N LEU A 174 8.94 22.26 -9.50
CA LEU A 174 9.52 21.00 -9.99
C LEU A 174 8.57 19.81 -9.77
N ASN A 175 8.02 19.69 -8.56
CA ASN A 175 7.05 18.67 -8.22
C ASN A 175 5.79 18.78 -9.10
N GLN A 176 5.26 19.99 -9.28
CA GLN A 176 4.07 20.22 -10.10
C GLN A 176 4.30 19.81 -11.56
N GLN A 177 5.45 20.15 -12.16
CA GLN A 177 5.78 19.73 -13.52
C GLN A 177 5.85 18.21 -13.62
N ARG A 178 6.57 17.56 -12.70
CA ARG A 178 6.75 16.11 -12.70
C ARG A 178 5.42 15.36 -12.52
N MET A 179 4.54 15.86 -11.66
CA MET A 179 3.19 15.32 -11.52
C MET A 179 2.33 15.55 -12.77
N ALA A 180 2.44 16.73 -13.39
CA ALA A 180 1.68 17.07 -14.60
C ALA A 180 2.09 16.23 -15.81
N THR A 181 3.32 15.72 -15.86
CA THR A 181 3.76 14.81 -16.93
C THR A 181 3.38 13.36 -16.70
N GLY A 182 2.89 12.97 -15.50
CA GLY A 182 2.41 11.62 -15.22
C GLY A 182 3.26 10.82 -14.23
N ALA A 183 4.15 11.46 -13.45
CA ALA A 183 4.91 10.74 -12.43
C ALA A 183 4.01 10.23 -11.29
N ILE A 184 4.26 8.99 -10.88
CA ILE A 184 3.60 8.32 -9.75
C ILE A 184 4.53 8.14 -8.56
N GLY A 185 5.85 8.13 -8.78
CA GLY A 185 6.86 8.09 -7.75
C GLY A 185 6.96 9.45 -7.05
N ALA A 186 7.56 9.45 -5.87
CA ALA A 186 7.63 10.62 -4.99
C ALA A 186 6.29 11.38 -4.89
N SER A 187 5.18 10.63 -4.68
CA SER A 187 3.82 11.16 -4.74
C SER A 187 2.94 10.58 -3.63
N ALA A 188 2.06 11.42 -3.08
CA ALA A 188 1.12 11.03 -2.03
C ALA A 188 -0.25 10.66 -2.61
N PHE A 189 -0.83 9.56 -2.12
CA PHE A 189 -2.15 9.05 -2.48
C PHE A 189 -3.00 8.92 -1.21
N GLY A 190 -4.09 9.66 -1.12
CA GLY A 190 -4.89 9.72 0.11
C GLY A 190 -4.10 10.28 1.31
N LYS A 191 -4.52 9.95 2.54
CA LYS A 191 -3.95 10.57 3.76
C LYS A 191 -2.57 10.03 4.16
N ASN A 192 -2.31 8.73 3.98
CA ASN A 192 -1.14 8.05 4.56
C ASN A 192 -0.37 7.14 3.57
N ILE A 193 -0.63 7.23 2.27
CA ILE A 193 0.01 6.35 1.28
C ILE A 193 0.98 7.19 0.46
N TYR A 194 2.24 6.79 0.45
CA TYR A 194 3.28 7.45 -0.33
C TYR A 194 3.96 6.43 -1.22
N ILE A 195 4.11 6.77 -2.49
CA ILE A 195 4.93 6.01 -3.43
C ILE A 195 6.27 6.74 -3.50
N ASN A 196 7.36 6.08 -3.10
CA ASN A 196 8.69 6.66 -3.20
C ASN A 196 9.21 6.63 -4.66
N GLU A 197 10.39 7.19 -4.89
CA GLU A 197 11.02 7.24 -6.22
C GLU A 197 11.11 5.86 -6.89
N GLU A 198 11.39 4.82 -6.10
CA GLU A 198 11.55 3.43 -6.54
C GLU A 198 10.21 2.72 -6.82
N GLY A 199 9.06 3.38 -6.66
CA GLY A 199 7.74 2.79 -6.85
C GLY A 199 7.23 1.96 -5.65
N ASN A 200 7.92 2.02 -4.51
CA ASN A 200 7.55 1.29 -3.29
C ASN A 200 6.66 2.13 -2.38
N LEU A 201 5.76 1.45 -1.66
CA LEU A 201 4.92 2.11 -0.65
C LEU A 201 5.65 2.33 0.66
N SER A 202 5.55 3.54 1.19
CA SER A 202 5.96 3.90 2.54
C SER A 202 4.93 4.79 3.22
N ASP A 203 5.15 5.06 4.51
CA ASP A 203 4.50 6.18 5.18
C ASP A 203 4.92 7.48 4.49
N ASN A 204 4.02 8.47 4.46
CA ASN A 204 4.28 9.75 3.81
C ASN A 204 5.22 10.62 4.66
N PRO A 205 6.50 10.81 4.27
CA PRO A 205 7.41 11.66 5.03
C PRO A 205 6.95 13.13 5.02
N ASN A 206 6.34 13.56 3.92
CA ASN A 206 5.83 14.91 3.72
C ASN A 206 4.59 15.20 4.56
N ALA A 207 3.90 14.18 5.09
CA ALA A 207 2.79 14.38 6.02
C ALA A 207 3.27 14.94 7.37
N LYS A 208 4.55 14.71 7.71
CA LYS A 208 5.14 15.20 8.96
C LYS A 208 5.88 16.52 8.78
N TYR A 209 6.73 16.63 7.76
CA TYR A 209 7.49 17.84 7.46
C TYR A 209 7.54 18.11 5.96
N HIS A 210 7.19 19.33 5.54
CA HIS A 210 7.15 19.70 4.12
C HIS A 210 8.54 19.84 3.51
N SER A 211 9.56 20.14 4.31
CA SER A 211 10.97 20.21 3.91
C SER A 211 11.54 18.89 3.39
N HIS A 212 10.89 17.74 3.67
CA HIS A 212 11.24 16.48 3.00
C HIS A 212 11.15 16.61 1.47
N ARG A 213 10.08 17.22 0.96
CA ARG A 213 9.90 17.49 -0.47
C ARG A 213 10.98 18.40 -1.03
N VAL A 214 11.47 19.35 -0.23
CA VAL A 214 12.50 20.29 -0.68
C VAL A 214 13.77 19.54 -1.07
N ILE A 215 14.22 18.65 -0.19
CA ILE A 215 15.41 17.82 -0.47
C ILE A 215 15.11 16.83 -1.60
N GLU A 216 14.00 16.11 -1.52
CA GLU A 216 13.62 15.09 -2.52
C GLU A 216 13.59 15.65 -3.95
N GLU A 217 12.91 16.76 -4.21
CA GLU A 217 12.81 17.31 -5.57
C GLU A 217 14.13 17.89 -6.09
N PHE A 218 14.95 18.52 -5.22
CA PHE A 218 16.29 18.95 -5.62
C PHE A 218 17.21 17.76 -5.92
N MET A 219 17.14 16.68 -5.15
CA MET A 219 17.91 15.48 -5.43
C MET A 219 17.46 14.82 -6.73
N ILE A 220 16.15 14.70 -6.98
CA ILE A 220 15.60 14.20 -8.24
C ILE A 220 16.06 15.07 -9.40
N ALA A 221 15.99 16.39 -9.28
CA ALA A 221 16.42 17.32 -10.34
C ALA A 221 17.91 17.18 -10.65
N ALA A 222 18.78 17.15 -9.63
CA ALA A 222 20.22 16.97 -9.80
C ALA A 222 20.55 15.61 -10.42
N ASN A 223 19.90 14.53 -9.96
CA ASN A 223 20.06 13.18 -10.50
C ASN A 223 19.65 13.09 -11.97
N THR A 224 18.52 13.71 -12.33
CA THR A 224 18.00 13.77 -13.70
C THR A 224 18.95 14.54 -14.61
N ALA A 225 19.36 15.73 -14.17
CA ALA A 225 20.24 16.60 -14.93
C ALA A 225 21.64 16.00 -15.12
N ALA A 226 22.20 15.35 -14.11
CA ALA A 226 23.48 14.65 -14.22
C ALA A 226 23.41 13.44 -15.17
N ALA A 227 22.32 12.66 -15.11
CA ALA A 227 22.09 11.57 -16.05
C ALA A 227 21.98 12.08 -17.48
N GLN A 228 21.24 13.16 -17.71
CA GLN A 228 21.11 13.79 -19.03
C GLN A 228 22.45 14.36 -19.51
N TRP A 229 23.21 15.02 -18.63
CA TRP A 229 24.53 15.58 -18.95
C TRP A 229 25.52 14.52 -19.44
N LEU A 230 25.49 13.32 -18.85
CA LEU A 230 26.28 12.17 -19.29
C LEU A 230 25.75 11.59 -20.61
N ALA A 231 24.43 11.46 -20.75
CA ALA A 231 23.78 10.94 -21.95
C ALA A 231 24.04 11.82 -23.19
N ASP A 232 23.97 13.14 -23.04
CA ASP A 232 24.25 14.11 -24.11
C ASP A 232 25.70 14.06 -24.62
N ARG A 233 26.59 13.42 -23.86
CA ARG A 233 28.01 13.23 -24.18
C ARG A 233 28.32 11.79 -24.61
N ASP A 234 27.29 10.96 -24.81
CA ASP A 234 27.41 9.53 -25.09
C ASP A 234 28.29 8.80 -24.05
N GLN A 235 28.33 9.29 -22.81
CA GLN A 235 29.16 8.72 -21.75
C GLN A 235 28.41 7.59 -21.05
N PRO A 236 28.95 6.35 -21.05
CA PRO A 236 28.42 5.28 -20.21
C PRO A 236 28.58 5.61 -18.72
N ALA A 237 27.53 5.36 -17.94
CA ALA A 237 27.48 5.51 -16.49
C ALA A 237 26.42 4.58 -15.91
N LEU A 238 26.35 4.39 -14.60
CA LEU A 238 25.29 3.56 -13.99
C LEU A 238 23.99 4.37 -13.89
N TYR A 239 23.11 4.19 -14.88
CA TYR A 239 21.74 4.72 -14.87
C TYR A 239 20.85 3.87 -13.97
N ARG A 240 19.87 4.52 -13.32
CA ARG A 240 18.86 3.87 -12.48
C ARG A 240 17.59 3.71 -13.30
N ASN A 241 17.49 2.60 -14.03
CA ASN A 241 16.37 2.35 -14.93
C ASN A 241 15.20 1.72 -14.18
N HIS A 242 13.98 2.10 -14.52
CA HIS A 242 12.76 1.51 -13.97
C HIS A 242 11.77 1.32 -15.11
N THR A 243 11.34 0.09 -15.36
CA THR A 243 10.46 -0.23 -16.49
C THR A 243 9.08 -0.71 -16.02
N ALA A 244 8.09 -0.56 -16.89
CA ALA A 244 6.76 -1.12 -16.69
C ALA A 244 6.70 -2.58 -17.16
N LYS A 245 5.80 -3.36 -16.56
CA LYS A 245 5.39 -4.67 -17.04
C LYS A 245 4.47 -4.51 -18.25
N ALA A 246 4.44 -5.51 -19.14
CA ALA A 246 3.63 -5.47 -20.35
C ALA A 246 2.12 -5.26 -20.11
N ILE A 247 1.64 -5.62 -18.90
CA ILE A 247 0.24 -5.45 -18.50
C ILE A 247 -0.07 -4.08 -17.86
N ALA A 248 0.93 -3.20 -17.77
CA ALA A 248 0.73 -1.87 -17.20
C ALA A 248 -0.15 -1.03 -18.14
N PRO A 249 -1.21 -0.39 -17.62
CA PRO A 249 -2.03 0.51 -18.41
C PRO A 249 -1.28 1.82 -18.68
N GLY A 250 -1.88 2.72 -19.46
CA GLY A 250 -1.34 4.06 -19.68
C GLY A 250 -1.19 4.84 -18.36
N GLN A 251 -0.31 5.84 -18.33
CA GLN A 251 -0.01 6.59 -17.10
C GLN A 251 -1.25 7.26 -16.49
N ASP A 252 -2.10 7.87 -17.32
CA ASP A 252 -3.35 8.48 -16.86
C ASP A 252 -4.30 7.46 -16.23
N GLU A 253 -4.45 6.28 -16.86
CA GLU A 253 -5.28 5.19 -16.35
C GLU A 253 -4.72 4.63 -15.03
N MET A 254 -3.39 4.51 -14.93
CA MET A 254 -2.72 4.15 -13.68
C MET A 254 -3.03 5.15 -12.57
N LEU A 255 -2.87 6.45 -12.85
CA LEU A 255 -3.12 7.50 -11.87
C LEU A 255 -4.58 7.50 -11.39
N GLN A 256 -5.54 7.39 -12.32
CA GLN A 256 -6.96 7.29 -11.98
C GLN A 256 -7.25 6.06 -11.13
N ALA A 257 -6.70 4.90 -11.50
CA ALA A 257 -6.86 3.68 -10.73
C ALA A 257 -6.29 3.85 -9.31
N LEU A 258 -5.10 4.42 -9.15
CA LEU A 258 -4.48 4.66 -7.85
C LEU A 258 -5.29 5.62 -6.97
N LEU A 259 -5.89 6.68 -7.54
CA LEU A 259 -6.71 7.64 -6.82
C LEU A 259 -8.03 7.04 -6.30
N VAL A 260 -8.59 6.06 -7.03
CA VAL A 260 -9.83 5.36 -6.63
C VAL A 260 -9.57 4.32 -5.54
N LEU A 261 -8.36 3.77 -5.47
CA LEU A 261 -8.00 2.74 -4.50
C LEU A 261 -7.85 3.34 -3.09
N GLY A 262 -8.78 3.02 -2.20
CA GLY A 262 -8.80 3.53 -0.83
C GLY A 262 -7.85 2.83 0.16
N SER A 263 -7.05 1.83 -0.25
CA SER A 263 -6.18 1.09 0.68
C SER A 263 -4.76 0.86 0.15
N ALA A 264 -3.78 0.96 1.06
CA ALA A 264 -2.36 0.72 0.76
C ALA A 264 -2.11 -0.70 0.23
N THR A 265 -2.86 -1.70 0.71
CA THR A 265 -2.74 -3.09 0.24
C THR A 265 -3.18 -3.22 -1.23
N ALA A 266 -4.28 -2.57 -1.61
CA ALA A 266 -4.75 -2.62 -2.99
C ALA A 266 -3.83 -1.86 -3.95
N ILE A 267 -3.35 -0.67 -3.55
CA ILE A 267 -2.34 0.07 -4.30
C ILE A 267 -1.07 -0.76 -4.47
N ARG A 268 -0.54 -1.36 -3.40
CA ARG A 268 0.67 -2.20 -3.47
C ARG A 268 0.51 -3.34 -4.47
N ARG A 269 -0.62 -4.04 -4.45
CA ARG A 269 -0.90 -5.15 -5.36
C ARG A 269 -0.92 -4.69 -6.82
N ARG A 270 -1.54 -3.54 -7.11
CA ARG A 270 -1.58 -2.96 -8.46
C ARG A 270 -0.20 -2.52 -8.93
N LEU A 271 0.53 -1.78 -8.11
CA LEU A 271 1.91 -1.36 -8.39
C LEU A 271 2.82 -2.56 -8.70
N GLN A 272 2.74 -3.63 -7.91
CA GLN A 272 3.48 -4.88 -8.16
C GLN A 272 3.09 -5.57 -9.47
N SER A 273 1.84 -5.41 -9.93
CA SER A 273 1.39 -5.95 -11.22
C SER A 273 1.85 -5.10 -12.41
N TRP A 274 2.12 -3.81 -12.21
CA TRP A 274 2.43 -2.86 -13.29
C TRP A 274 3.91 -2.52 -13.42
N MET A 275 4.70 -2.61 -12.35
CA MET A 275 6.09 -2.15 -12.34
C MET A 275 7.07 -3.30 -12.19
N ASN A 276 8.21 -3.20 -12.89
CA ASN A 276 9.39 -3.98 -12.59
C ASN A 276 10.20 -3.29 -11.49
N ARG A 277 11.18 -3.99 -10.92
CA ARG A 277 12.12 -3.36 -9.99
C ARG A 277 13.03 -2.42 -10.77
N ALA A 278 13.43 -1.31 -10.16
CA ALA A 278 14.46 -0.47 -10.75
C ALA A 278 15.85 -1.11 -10.59
N GLU A 279 16.70 -0.95 -11.60
CA GLU A 279 17.97 -1.65 -11.77
C GLU A 279 19.06 -0.68 -12.27
N TYR A 280 20.30 -0.92 -11.84
CA TYR A 280 21.46 -0.22 -12.39
C TYR A 280 21.94 -0.88 -13.68
N SER A 281 22.16 -0.09 -14.72
CA SER A 281 22.70 -0.54 -16.01
C SER A 281 23.39 0.61 -16.76
N PRO A 282 24.41 0.33 -17.59
CA PRO A 282 25.02 1.34 -18.45
C PRO A 282 24.16 1.76 -19.64
N ALA A 283 23.12 1.02 -19.97
CA ALA A 283 22.14 1.43 -20.98
C ALA A 283 21.12 2.38 -20.36
N LEU A 284 20.90 3.54 -20.97
CA LEU A 284 19.85 4.46 -20.57
C LEU A 284 18.50 4.02 -21.16
N ILE A 285 17.54 3.72 -20.30
CA ILE A 285 16.17 3.32 -20.67
C ILE A 285 15.16 4.35 -20.17
N GLY A 286 15.43 4.93 -19.00
CA GLY A 286 14.54 5.85 -18.31
C GLY A 286 13.94 5.26 -17.04
N HIS A 287 13.18 6.08 -16.33
CA HIS A 287 12.67 5.76 -15.01
C HIS A 287 11.15 5.94 -14.93
N PHE A 288 10.44 4.81 -15.05
CA PHE A 288 8.98 4.76 -15.16
C PHE A 288 8.23 5.45 -14.02
N ALA A 289 8.51 5.14 -12.75
CA ALA A 289 7.72 5.72 -11.65
C ALA A 289 7.88 7.25 -11.55
N LEU A 290 9.09 7.77 -11.73
CA LEU A 290 9.38 9.21 -11.78
C LEU A 290 8.96 9.87 -13.11
N ASN A 291 8.63 9.07 -14.12
CA ASN A 291 8.35 9.51 -15.49
C ASN A 291 9.46 10.39 -16.09
N LEU A 292 10.71 9.90 -16.01
CA LEU A 292 11.89 10.62 -16.49
C LEU A 292 12.58 9.83 -17.61
N PRO A 293 13.02 10.48 -18.71
CA PRO A 293 13.73 9.82 -19.80
C PRO A 293 15.16 9.43 -19.42
N ALA A 294 15.77 10.17 -18.49
CA ALA A 294 17.09 9.90 -17.94
C ALA A 294 17.07 10.01 -16.41
N TYR A 295 17.60 8.99 -15.73
CA TYR A 295 17.76 9.01 -14.28
C TYR A 295 18.94 8.14 -13.85
N GLY A 296 19.66 8.59 -12.83
CA GLY A 296 20.76 7.89 -12.21
C GLY A 296 20.93 8.40 -10.78
N HIS A 297 21.74 7.73 -9.98
CA HIS A 297 22.02 8.19 -8.62
C HIS A 297 23.39 8.87 -8.55
N PHE A 298 23.39 10.10 -8.03
CA PHE A 298 24.56 10.96 -7.89
C PHE A 298 24.62 11.68 -6.53
N THR A 299 23.53 11.70 -5.77
CA THR A 299 23.39 12.55 -4.59
C THR A 299 23.68 11.87 -3.25
N SER A 300 24.19 10.63 -3.23
CA SER A 300 24.48 9.92 -1.98
C SER A 300 25.68 8.96 -2.01
N PRO A 301 26.88 9.42 -2.43
CA PRO A 301 28.08 8.58 -2.55
C PRO A 301 28.66 8.08 -1.22
N ILE A 302 28.30 8.64 -0.06
CA ILE A 302 28.71 8.08 1.25
C ILE A 302 28.02 6.74 1.51
N ARG A 303 26.82 6.56 0.97
CA ARG A 303 25.94 5.41 1.27
C ARG A 303 25.52 4.57 0.07
N ARG A 304 25.92 4.92 -1.15
CA ARG A 304 25.64 4.15 -2.37
C ARG A 304 26.87 4.12 -3.29
N VAL A 305 27.30 2.93 -3.69
CA VAL A 305 28.48 2.76 -4.55
C VAL A 305 28.23 3.21 -5.99
N ALA A 306 26.97 3.14 -6.45
CA ALA A 306 26.59 3.62 -7.79
C ALA A 306 26.91 5.12 -7.96
N ASP A 307 26.57 5.93 -6.96
CA ASP A 307 26.90 7.35 -6.92
C ASP A 307 28.41 7.59 -6.92
N LEU A 308 29.18 6.81 -6.14
CA LEU A 308 30.65 6.87 -6.12
C LEU A 308 31.25 6.56 -7.50
N ILE A 309 30.76 5.53 -8.19
CA ILE A 309 31.17 5.15 -9.55
C ILE A 309 30.86 6.29 -10.52
N ASN A 310 29.64 6.81 -10.48
CA ASN A 310 29.20 7.90 -11.34
C ASN A 310 30.00 9.20 -11.11
N HIS A 311 30.36 9.53 -9.86
CA HIS A 311 31.22 10.66 -9.54
C HIS A 311 32.63 10.53 -10.16
N ARG A 312 33.20 9.32 -10.16
CA ARG A 312 34.50 9.07 -10.81
C ARG A 312 34.44 9.32 -12.32
N ILE A 313 33.36 8.87 -12.96
CA ILE A 313 33.13 9.08 -14.40
C ILE A 313 33.00 10.57 -14.70
N ILE A 314 32.18 11.30 -13.93
CA ILE A 314 32.03 12.74 -14.09
C ILE A 314 33.37 13.45 -13.94
N LYS A 315 34.16 13.14 -12.89
CA LYS A 315 35.44 13.81 -12.66
C LYS A 315 36.47 13.53 -13.74
N ALA A 316 36.53 12.30 -14.27
CA ALA A 316 37.37 11.99 -15.42
C ALA A 316 37.00 12.88 -16.61
N LEU A 317 35.71 13.02 -16.92
CA LEU A 317 35.25 13.91 -18.00
C LEU A 317 35.58 15.38 -17.74
N LEU A 318 35.41 15.88 -16.50
CA LEU A 318 35.74 17.26 -16.16
C LEU A 318 37.24 17.56 -16.33
N ARG A 319 38.10 16.54 -16.18
CA ARG A 319 39.56 16.64 -16.33
C ARG A 319 40.04 16.36 -17.75
N GLY A 320 39.15 15.98 -18.66
CA GLY A 320 39.51 15.54 -20.02
C GLY A 320 40.25 14.20 -20.04
N GLU A 321 40.05 13.37 -19.01
CA GLU A 321 40.61 12.03 -18.86
C GLU A 321 39.66 10.97 -19.44
N GLU A 322 40.19 9.79 -19.76
CA GLU A 322 39.35 8.65 -20.15
C GLU A 322 38.52 8.16 -18.95
N SER A 323 37.33 7.62 -19.25
CA SER A 323 36.48 7.00 -18.23
C SER A 323 37.24 5.90 -17.49
N PRO A 324 37.21 5.88 -16.14
CA PRO A 324 37.88 4.84 -15.35
C PRO A 324 37.22 3.47 -15.47
N TYR A 325 36.04 3.40 -16.09
CA TYR A 325 35.28 2.18 -16.30
C TYR A 325 34.92 2.03 -17.77
N THR A 326 35.12 0.84 -18.31
CA THR A 326 34.58 0.45 -19.60
C THR A 326 33.09 0.13 -19.49
N LYS A 327 32.39 0.05 -20.62
CA LYS A 327 30.98 -0.39 -20.62
C LYS A 327 30.81 -1.77 -19.99
N GLN A 328 31.73 -2.70 -20.24
CA GLN A 328 31.70 -4.04 -19.68
C GLN A 328 31.87 -4.02 -18.16
N ASP A 329 32.77 -3.18 -17.63
CA ASP A 329 32.93 -3.01 -16.18
C ASP A 329 31.62 -2.51 -15.54
N LEU A 330 30.94 -1.57 -16.19
CA LEU A 330 29.66 -1.03 -15.72
C LEU A 330 28.53 -2.06 -15.79
N GLU A 331 28.51 -2.93 -16.80
CA GLU A 331 27.55 -4.05 -16.89
C GLU A 331 27.75 -5.04 -15.72
N GLU A 332 29.00 -5.36 -15.40
CA GLU A 332 29.33 -6.23 -14.26
C GLU A 332 29.02 -5.59 -12.92
N LEU A 333 29.42 -4.32 -12.72
CA LEU A 333 29.13 -3.58 -11.50
C LEU A 333 27.62 -3.37 -11.30
N GLY A 334 26.89 -3.02 -12.35
CA GLY A 334 25.43 -2.87 -12.29
C GLY A 334 24.74 -4.16 -11.87
N ARG A 335 25.12 -5.29 -12.48
CA ARG A 335 24.63 -6.63 -12.12
C ARG A 335 24.95 -6.99 -10.67
N HIS A 336 26.20 -6.83 -10.25
CA HIS A 336 26.62 -7.08 -8.86
C HIS A 336 25.82 -6.26 -7.84
N ILE A 337 25.61 -4.97 -8.11
CA ILE A 337 24.81 -4.09 -7.24
C ILE A 337 23.36 -4.61 -7.17
N ASN A 338 22.73 -4.89 -8.31
CA ASN A 338 21.34 -5.33 -8.35
C ASN A 338 21.12 -6.66 -7.61
N GLU A 339 22.03 -7.63 -7.81
CA GLU A 339 22.00 -8.95 -7.18
C GLU A 339 22.22 -8.85 -5.66
N THR A 340 23.22 -8.08 -5.22
CA THR A 340 23.51 -7.90 -3.79
C THR A 340 22.32 -7.27 -3.05
N VAL A 341 21.71 -6.22 -3.62
CA VAL A 341 20.54 -5.58 -3.01
C VAL A 341 19.35 -6.55 -2.98
N LEU A 342 19.16 -7.37 -4.02
CA LEU A 342 18.09 -8.39 -4.04
C LEU A 342 18.30 -9.45 -2.95
N GLU A 343 19.53 -9.93 -2.79
CA GLU A 343 19.87 -10.92 -1.77
C GLU A 343 19.64 -10.36 -0.37
N ASP A 344 20.00 -9.09 -0.13
CA ASP A 344 19.80 -8.42 1.14
C ASP A 344 18.32 -8.20 1.47
N GLU A 345 17.49 -7.84 0.49
CA GLU A 345 16.03 -7.78 0.65
C GLU A 345 15.42 -9.14 0.99
N ARG A 346 15.87 -10.22 0.33
CA ARG A 346 15.45 -11.60 0.61
C ARG A 346 15.85 -12.01 2.02
N LYS A 347 17.11 -11.81 2.42
CA LYS A 347 17.61 -12.09 3.78
C LYS A 347 16.81 -11.34 4.83
N THR A 348 16.52 -10.06 4.59
CA THR A 348 15.73 -9.24 5.51
C THR A 348 14.30 -9.77 5.64
N THR A 349 13.66 -10.12 4.52
CA THR A 349 12.31 -10.69 4.51
C THR A 349 12.26 -12.02 5.24
N THR A 350 13.20 -12.93 4.98
CA THR A 350 13.31 -14.22 5.66
C THR A 350 13.56 -14.04 7.16
N TYR A 351 14.51 -13.18 7.55
CA TYR A 351 14.80 -12.88 8.95
C TYR A 351 13.55 -12.43 9.73
N TYR A 352 12.76 -11.51 9.17
CA TYR A 352 11.54 -11.04 9.85
C TYR A 352 10.42 -12.09 9.85
N LYS A 353 10.34 -12.97 8.84
CA LYS A 353 9.43 -14.12 8.86
C LYS A 353 9.82 -15.09 9.96
N ASP A 354 11.08 -15.46 10.04
CA ASP A 354 11.60 -16.40 11.04
C ASP A 354 11.45 -15.84 12.46
N LYS A 355 11.77 -14.56 12.65
CA LYS A 355 11.58 -13.87 13.94
C LYS A 355 10.12 -13.79 14.34
N ALA A 356 9.21 -13.57 13.39
CA ALA A 356 7.77 -13.61 13.67
C ALA A 356 7.33 -15.03 14.05
N LYS A 357 7.82 -16.06 13.36
CA LYS A 357 7.57 -17.47 13.68
C LYS A 357 8.07 -17.82 15.09
N GLN A 358 9.30 -17.44 15.41
CA GLN A 358 9.88 -17.64 16.74
C GLN A 358 9.10 -16.91 17.83
N GLY A 359 8.70 -15.64 17.61
CA GLY A 359 7.90 -14.90 18.59
C GLY A 359 6.50 -15.48 18.80
N LEU A 360 5.92 -16.16 17.80
CA LEU A 360 4.69 -16.92 17.97
C LEU A 360 4.94 -18.20 18.77
N GLN A 361 6.03 -18.93 18.48
CA GLN A 361 6.43 -20.13 19.22
C GLN A 361 6.68 -19.83 20.71
N GLU A 362 7.46 -18.78 21.02
CA GLU A 362 7.75 -18.35 22.40
C GLU A 362 6.46 -17.99 23.15
N LYS A 363 5.49 -17.36 22.48
CA LYS A 363 4.16 -17.08 23.07
C LYS A 363 3.38 -18.36 23.37
N LEU A 364 3.39 -19.35 22.47
CA LEU A 364 2.71 -20.63 22.70
C LEU A 364 3.32 -21.44 23.86
N GLU A 365 4.63 -21.34 24.05
CA GLU A 365 5.36 -22.02 25.13
C GLU A 365 5.32 -21.26 26.47
N SER A 366 4.88 -20.00 26.46
CA SER A 366 4.77 -19.20 27.68
C SER A 366 3.54 -19.57 28.51
N GLU A 367 3.61 -19.37 29.83
CA GLU A 367 2.45 -19.44 30.73
C GLU A 367 1.56 -18.19 30.66
N GLU A 368 1.77 -17.29 29.69
CA GLU A 368 1.00 -16.06 29.56
C GLU A 368 -0.44 -16.34 29.08
N SER A 369 -1.40 -15.62 29.65
CA SER A 369 -2.80 -15.71 29.24
C SER A 369 -3.02 -15.14 27.84
N PHE A 370 -3.76 -15.88 27.01
CA PHE A 370 -4.16 -15.45 25.66
C PHE A 370 -5.39 -14.52 25.63
N THR A 371 -6.01 -14.25 26.78
CA THR A 371 -7.34 -13.63 26.87
C THR A 371 -7.42 -12.20 26.33
N GLU A 372 -6.36 -11.41 26.51
CA GLU A 372 -6.31 -10.01 26.04
C GLU A 372 -5.74 -9.85 24.62
N LEU A 373 -5.38 -10.94 23.92
CA LEU A 373 -4.75 -10.83 22.61
C LEU A 373 -5.69 -10.23 21.55
N PRO A 374 -5.20 -9.28 20.72
CA PRO A 374 -5.94 -8.82 19.56
C PRO A 374 -6.28 -9.97 18.61
N GLU A 375 -7.46 -9.94 17.98
CA GLU A 375 -7.96 -11.00 17.06
C GLU A 375 -6.92 -11.39 16.01
N LYS A 376 -6.25 -10.41 15.39
CA LYS A 376 -5.23 -10.66 14.37
C LYS A 376 -4.00 -11.40 14.90
N GLU A 377 -3.61 -11.18 16.15
CA GLU A 377 -2.51 -11.94 16.76
C GLU A 377 -2.97 -13.35 17.13
N PHE A 378 -4.19 -13.48 17.62
CA PHE A 378 -4.81 -14.76 17.96
C PHE A 378 -4.92 -15.69 16.74
N SER A 379 -5.43 -15.20 15.61
CA SER A 379 -5.49 -15.98 14.35
C SER A 379 -4.11 -16.45 13.88
N ARG A 380 -3.06 -15.66 14.13
CA ARG A 380 -1.68 -16.05 13.78
C ARG A 380 -1.16 -17.18 14.66
N LEU A 381 -1.54 -17.20 15.94
CA LEU A 381 -1.20 -18.29 16.85
C LEU A 381 -1.89 -19.59 16.44
N ILE A 382 -3.19 -19.56 16.16
CA ILE A 382 -3.93 -20.73 15.64
C ILE A 382 -3.26 -21.24 14.36
N LYS A 383 -2.98 -20.34 13.42
CA LYS A 383 -2.34 -20.71 12.15
C LYS A 383 -0.95 -21.32 12.34
N HIS A 384 -0.16 -20.81 13.29
CA HIS A 384 1.19 -21.30 13.57
C HIS A 384 1.20 -22.64 14.31
N ALA A 385 0.15 -22.94 15.08
CA ALA A 385 0.01 -24.23 15.76
C ALA A 385 -0.27 -25.41 14.81
N GLU A 386 -0.49 -25.15 13.50
CA GLU A 386 -0.60 -26.17 12.44
C GLU A 386 -1.58 -27.33 12.80
N GLY A 387 -2.70 -26.98 13.44
CA GLY A 387 -3.79 -27.90 13.79
C GLY A 387 -3.71 -28.52 15.19
N GLU A 388 -2.51 -28.69 15.75
CA GLU A 388 -2.31 -29.18 17.12
C GLU A 388 -2.24 -28.02 18.12
N LEU A 389 -3.39 -27.61 18.64
CA LEU A 389 -3.48 -26.51 19.59
C LEU A 389 -2.98 -26.92 20.98
N PRO A 390 -2.06 -26.17 21.61
CA PRO A 390 -1.74 -26.33 23.02
C PRO A 390 -3.00 -26.16 23.89
N VAL A 391 -3.07 -26.86 25.02
CA VAL A 391 -4.25 -26.89 25.91
C VAL A 391 -4.75 -25.48 26.25
N ALA A 392 -3.86 -24.58 26.66
CA ALA A 392 -4.21 -23.20 27.00
C ALA A 392 -4.79 -22.41 25.81
N LEU A 393 -4.30 -22.68 24.58
CA LEU A 393 -4.81 -22.04 23.38
C LEU A 393 -6.18 -22.61 23.00
N ALA A 394 -6.37 -23.92 23.12
CA ALA A 394 -7.66 -24.57 22.91
C ALA A 394 -8.74 -24.08 23.90
N GLU A 395 -8.38 -23.87 25.18
CA GLU A 395 -9.27 -23.29 26.18
C GLU A 395 -9.67 -21.84 25.82
N GLU A 396 -8.71 -21.02 25.36
CA GLU A 396 -9.02 -19.67 24.90
C GLU A 396 -9.87 -19.67 23.62
N VAL A 397 -9.68 -20.62 22.69
CA VAL A 397 -10.57 -20.80 21.54
C VAL A 397 -12.01 -21.03 22.01
N ARG A 398 -12.23 -21.92 22.99
CA ARG A 398 -13.57 -22.18 23.55
C ARG A 398 -14.16 -20.92 24.20
N SER A 399 -13.37 -20.21 25.02
CA SER A 399 -13.76 -18.94 25.65
C SER A 399 -14.15 -17.86 24.62
N ARG A 400 -13.36 -17.69 23.56
CA ARG A 400 -13.65 -16.71 22.49
C ARG A 400 -14.83 -17.11 21.62
N LEU A 401 -15.05 -18.42 21.42
CA LEU A 401 -16.22 -18.93 20.72
C LEU A 401 -17.49 -18.57 21.49
N GLU A 402 -17.53 -18.80 22.81
CA GLU A 402 -18.66 -18.43 23.68
C GLU A 402 -18.92 -16.91 23.73
N GLN A 403 -17.85 -16.10 23.70
CA GLN A 403 -17.93 -14.64 23.69
C GLN A 403 -18.18 -14.04 22.30
N ASP A 404 -18.27 -14.87 21.27
CA ASP A 404 -18.43 -14.46 19.89
C ASP A 404 -17.32 -13.54 19.34
N ARG A 405 -16.07 -13.83 19.73
CA ARG A 405 -14.87 -13.04 19.41
C ARG A 405 -13.97 -13.65 18.33
N LEU A 406 -14.31 -14.84 17.82
CA LEU A 406 -13.55 -15.47 16.73
C LEU A 406 -13.90 -14.82 15.39
N VAL A 407 -12.90 -14.68 14.52
CA VAL A 407 -13.09 -14.17 13.15
C VAL A 407 -13.19 -15.31 12.16
N VAL A 408 -13.69 -15.04 10.94
CA VAL A 408 -13.86 -16.05 9.87
C VAL A 408 -12.58 -16.85 9.60
N LEU A 409 -11.42 -16.21 9.70
CA LEU A 409 -10.12 -16.89 9.55
C LEU A 409 -9.91 -17.98 10.62
N ASP A 410 -10.30 -17.73 11.87
CA ASP A 410 -10.16 -18.70 12.95
C ASP A 410 -11.04 -19.92 12.71
N TYR A 411 -12.30 -19.72 12.30
CA TYR A 411 -13.22 -20.81 11.98
C TYR A 411 -12.68 -21.72 10.87
N TYR A 412 -12.13 -21.15 9.81
CA TYR A 412 -11.50 -21.93 8.74
C TYR A 412 -10.28 -22.71 9.22
N LEU A 413 -9.38 -22.07 9.99
CA LEU A 413 -8.19 -22.74 10.52
C LEU A 413 -8.57 -23.91 11.43
N LEU A 414 -9.62 -23.75 12.26
CA LEU A 414 -10.09 -24.79 13.16
C LEU A 414 -10.84 -25.93 12.42
N LEU A 415 -11.71 -25.60 11.47
CA LEU A 415 -12.53 -26.59 10.77
C LEU A 415 -11.80 -27.34 9.66
N ILE A 416 -10.95 -26.66 8.89
CA ILE A 416 -10.34 -27.23 7.68
C ILE A 416 -8.90 -27.66 7.92
N GLN A 417 -8.13 -26.85 8.68
CA GLN A 417 -6.71 -27.13 8.96
C GLN A 417 -6.49 -27.73 10.36
N GLY A 418 -7.53 -27.81 11.19
CA GLY A 418 -7.46 -28.34 12.55
C GLY A 418 -7.61 -29.86 12.58
N CYS A 419 -7.18 -30.46 13.70
CA CYS A 419 -7.33 -31.90 13.96
C CYS A 419 -8.07 -32.22 15.27
N ASP A 420 -8.52 -31.21 16.03
CA ASP A 420 -9.31 -31.38 17.25
C ASP A 420 -10.80 -31.48 16.91
N LEU A 421 -11.30 -32.72 16.87
CA LEU A 421 -12.69 -33.03 16.53
C LEU A 421 -13.71 -32.36 17.48
N GLU A 422 -13.39 -32.24 18.78
CA GLU A 422 -14.31 -31.60 19.73
C GLU A 422 -14.46 -30.10 19.43
N LEU A 423 -13.35 -29.43 19.12
CA LEU A 423 -13.38 -28.03 18.71
C LEU A 423 -14.09 -27.84 17.38
N GLN A 424 -13.91 -28.76 16.43
CA GLN A 424 -14.61 -28.73 15.15
C GLN A 424 -16.13 -28.81 15.33
N GLU A 425 -16.61 -29.76 16.13
CA GLU A 425 -18.04 -29.89 16.45
C GLU A 425 -18.59 -28.62 17.13
N LEU A 426 -17.85 -28.07 18.10
CA LEU A 426 -18.23 -26.82 18.78
C LEU A 426 -18.31 -25.64 17.82
N VAL A 427 -17.34 -25.48 16.92
CA VAL A 427 -17.33 -24.41 15.92
C VAL A 427 -18.49 -24.58 14.93
N LEU A 428 -18.76 -25.80 14.46
CA LEU A 428 -19.90 -26.07 13.57
C LEU A 428 -21.23 -25.74 14.24
N LYS A 429 -21.40 -26.14 15.51
CA LYS A 429 -22.59 -25.82 16.29
C LYS A 429 -22.76 -24.31 16.48
N HIS A 430 -21.67 -23.57 16.72
CA HIS A 430 -21.70 -22.11 16.80
C HIS A 430 -22.11 -21.47 15.46
N LEU A 431 -21.56 -21.99 14.35
CA LEU A 431 -21.84 -21.52 13.00
C LEU A 431 -23.28 -21.80 12.54
N GLU A 432 -23.99 -22.75 13.14
CA GLU A 432 -25.41 -23.00 12.86
C GLU A 432 -26.26 -21.73 13.11
N GLY A 433 -25.91 -20.97 14.16
CA GLY A 433 -26.52 -19.67 14.46
C GLY A 433 -26.01 -18.52 13.58
N LYS A 434 -24.94 -18.76 12.79
CA LYS A 434 -24.18 -17.76 12.02
C LYS A 434 -23.86 -18.24 10.61
N VAL A 435 -24.87 -18.72 9.89
CA VAL A 435 -24.72 -19.31 8.56
C VAL A 435 -24.00 -18.42 7.52
N GLN A 436 -24.00 -17.09 7.68
CA GLN A 436 -23.24 -16.18 6.82
C GLN A 436 -21.71 -16.32 6.98
N ASP A 437 -21.26 -16.61 8.20
CA ASP A 437 -19.84 -16.84 8.51
C ASP A 437 -19.46 -18.21 7.97
N ALA A 438 -20.34 -19.21 8.06
CA ALA A 438 -20.16 -20.53 7.44
C ALA A 438 -19.98 -20.42 5.91
N ALA A 439 -20.79 -19.59 5.23
CA ALA A 439 -20.61 -19.31 3.80
C ALA A 439 -19.25 -18.66 3.50
N SER A 440 -18.81 -17.76 4.36
CA SER A 440 -17.50 -17.10 4.22
C SER A 440 -16.33 -18.08 4.45
N VAL A 441 -16.47 -19.00 5.41
CA VAL A 441 -15.50 -20.08 5.67
C VAL A 441 -15.38 -20.99 4.46
N LEU A 442 -16.49 -21.50 3.93
CA LEU A 442 -16.48 -22.39 2.77
C LEU A 442 -15.88 -21.69 1.53
N SER A 443 -16.27 -20.44 1.28
CA SER A 443 -15.68 -19.65 0.19
C SER A 443 -14.17 -19.44 0.35
N MET A 444 -13.70 -19.27 1.59
CA MET A 444 -12.27 -19.14 1.87
C MET A 444 -11.54 -20.46 1.66
N ALA A 445 -12.11 -21.59 2.10
CA ALA A 445 -11.55 -22.92 1.90
C ALA A 445 -11.34 -23.22 0.41
N VAL A 446 -12.35 -22.98 -0.44
CA VAL A 446 -12.24 -23.13 -1.91
C VAL A 446 -11.15 -22.25 -2.53
N THR A 447 -10.77 -21.14 -1.88
CA THR A 447 -9.71 -20.26 -2.38
C THR A 447 -8.31 -20.68 -1.90
N GLN A 448 -8.22 -21.35 -0.76
CA GLN A 448 -6.95 -21.64 -0.07
C GLN A 448 -6.50 -23.09 -0.23
N GLU A 449 -7.43 -24.04 -0.34
CA GLU A 449 -7.13 -25.47 -0.50
C GLU A 449 -6.85 -25.81 -1.97
N GLU A 450 -5.70 -26.43 -2.25
CA GLU A 450 -5.26 -26.72 -3.62
C GLU A 450 -6.16 -27.71 -4.35
N SER A 451 -6.84 -28.61 -3.63
CA SER A 451 -7.71 -29.63 -4.21
C SER A 451 -9.18 -29.24 -4.31
N TRP A 452 -9.54 -28.01 -3.92
CA TRP A 452 -10.92 -27.54 -3.89
C TRP A 452 -11.16 -26.52 -4.99
N GLU A 453 -12.22 -26.73 -5.78
CA GLU A 453 -12.53 -25.84 -6.90
C GLU A 453 -14.02 -25.58 -7.03
N GLY A 454 -14.37 -24.34 -7.35
CA GLY A 454 -15.76 -23.93 -7.57
C GLY A 454 -16.60 -23.90 -6.28
N LEU A 455 -17.45 -22.88 -6.15
CA LEU A 455 -18.53 -22.87 -5.17
C LEU A 455 -19.79 -22.43 -5.90
N GLU A 456 -20.61 -23.43 -6.24
CA GLU A 456 -21.88 -23.23 -6.94
C GLU A 456 -23.07 -23.60 -6.06
N TYR A 457 -24.26 -23.19 -6.49
CA TYR A 457 -25.50 -23.46 -5.78
C TYR A 457 -26.57 -24.00 -6.73
N THR A 458 -27.10 -25.19 -6.43
CA THR A 458 -28.38 -25.63 -6.98
C THR A 458 -29.51 -25.20 -6.07
N GLU A 459 -30.59 -24.70 -6.65
CA GLU A 459 -31.67 -24.05 -5.92
C GLU A 459 -33.03 -24.52 -6.39
N LEU A 460 -33.93 -24.73 -5.43
CA LEU A 460 -35.31 -25.11 -5.67
C LEU A 460 -36.24 -24.21 -4.85
N ALA A 461 -37.31 -23.71 -5.46
CA ALA A 461 -38.37 -23.03 -4.75
C ALA A 461 -39.54 -24.00 -4.54
N GLN A 462 -39.94 -24.22 -3.29
CA GLN A 462 -41.02 -25.15 -2.93
C GLN A 462 -41.84 -24.56 -1.79
N GLU A 463 -43.16 -24.47 -1.98
CA GLU A 463 -44.13 -24.04 -0.95
C GLU A 463 -43.78 -22.72 -0.24
N GLY A 464 -43.27 -21.73 -1.00
CA GLY A 464 -42.91 -20.41 -0.48
C GLY A 464 -41.57 -20.36 0.27
N ARG A 465 -40.78 -21.44 0.23
CA ARG A 465 -39.40 -21.49 0.75
C ARG A 465 -38.40 -21.72 -0.37
N PHE A 466 -37.15 -21.37 -0.10
CA PHE A 466 -36.01 -21.66 -0.96
C PHE A 466 -35.20 -22.79 -0.32
N LEU A 467 -34.91 -23.80 -1.11
CA LEU A 467 -33.96 -24.87 -0.83
C LEU A 467 -32.69 -24.61 -1.65
N ALA A 468 -31.53 -24.82 -1.06
CA ALA A 468 -30.26 -24.71 -1.76
C ALA A 468 -29.29 -25.82 -1.34
N TRP A 469 -28.48 -26.28 -2.29
CA TRP A 469 -27.30 -27.12 -2.04
C TRP A 469 -26.06 -26.33 -2.42
N ALA A 470 -25.04 -26.36 -1.56
CA ALA A 470 -23.71 -25.89 -1.92
C ALA A 470 -22.96 -27.02 -2.63
N GLU A 471 -22.22 -26.68 -3.68
CA GLU A 471 -21.51 -27.64 -4.52
C GLU A 471 -20.07 -27.18 -4.71
N VAL A 472 -19.15 -28.08 -4.39
CA VAL A 472 -17.70 -27.82 -4.44
C VAL A 472 -17.04 -29.04 -5.03
N TYR A 473 -16.11 -28.85 -5.97
CA TYR A 473 -15.23 -29.92 -6.40
C TYR A 473 -14.17 -30.15 -5.33
N VAL A 474 -14.05 -31.37 -4.83
CA VAL A 474 -13.01 -31.79 -3.90
C VAL A 474 -12.27 -32.96 -4.54
N ASP A 475 -10.97 -32.81 -4.75
CA ASP A 475 -10.12 -33.78 -5.45
C ASP A 475 -10.65 -34.12 -6.87
N GLY A 476 -11.24 -33.13 -7.54
CA GLY A 476 -11.81 -33.27 -8.88
C GLY A 476 -13.22 -33.89 -8.94
N GLU A 477 -13.81 -34.26 -7.80
CA GLU A 477 -15.18 -34.79 -7.72
C GLU A 477 -16.15 -33.76 -7.16
N LEU A 478 -17.31 -33.59 -7.80
CA LEU A 478 -18.34 -32.65 -7.35
C LEU A 478 -19.07 -33.20 -6.11
N ARG A 479 -18.88 -32.55 -4.96
CA ARG A 479 -19.40 -32.96 -3.65
C ARG A 479 -20.41 -31.97 -3.09
N THR A 480 -21.42 -32.49 -2.39
CA THR A 480 -22.51 -31.71 -1.80
C THR A 480 -23.06 -32.39 -0.53
N SER A 481 -23.86 -31.67 0.25
CA SER A 481 -24.60 -32.23 1.38
C SER A 481 -25.82 -33.04 0.89
N VAL A 482 -26.24 -34.04 1.66
CA VAL A 482 -27.46 -34.80 1.36
C VAL A 482 -28.69 -33.87 1.41
N GLU A 483 -28.82 -33.11 2.49
CA GLU A 483 -29.92 -32.20 2.73
C GLU A 483 -29.68 -30.81 2.13
N ALA A 484 -30.76 -30.13 1.78
CA ALA A 484 -30.75 -28.75 1.32
C ALA A 484 -30.85 -27.76 2.49
N GLY A 485 -30.12 -26.65 2.41
CA GLY A 485 -30.38 -25.49 3.26
C GLY A 485 -31.74 -24.89 2.92
N CYS A 486 -32.62 -24.74 3.92
CA CYS A 486 -33.99 -24.26 3.73
C CYS A 486 -34.25 -22.97 4.52
N ASP A 487 -34.78 -21.94 3.84
CA ASP A 487 -35.21 -20.67 4.45
C ASP A 487 -36.27 -19.95 3.58
N LEU A 488 -36.96 -18.97 4.15
CA LEU A 488 -37.86 -18.07 3.40
C LEU A 488 -37.09 -17.10 2.49
N ARG A 489 -35.80 -16.86 2.77
CA ARG A 489 -34.92 -16.01 1.99
C ARG A 489 -33.88 -16.84 1.26
N LYS A 490 -33.86 -16.70 -0.08
CA LYS A 490 -32.92 -17.36 -0.98
C LYS A 490 -31.45 -17.29 -0.52
N GLN A 491 -30.98 -16.10 -0.12
CA GLN A 491 -29.59 -15.93 0.33
C GLN A 491 -29.29 -16.69 1.63
N VAL A 492 -30.27 -16.78 2.55
CA VAL A 492 -30.09 -17.49 3.82
C VAL A 492 -30.15 -19.00 3.61
N ALA A 493 -30.97 -19.46 2.67
CA ALA A 493 -30.96 -20.86 2.22
C ALA A 493 -29.58 -21.26 1.69
N ARG A 494 -28.94 -20.42 0.84
CA ARG A 494 -27.56 -20.64 0.38
C ARG A 494 -26.55 -20.69 1.52
N HIS A 495 -26.63 -19.74 2.46
CA HIS A 495 -25.72 -19.70 3.60
C HIS A 495 -25.87 -20.96 4.48
N ARG A 496 -27.12 -21.40 4.72
CA ARG A 496 -27.40 -22.64 5.45
C ARG A 496 -26.92 -23.88 4.68
N ALA A 497 -26.97 -23.86 3.36
CA ALA A 497 -26.40 -24.91 2.53
C ALA A 497 -24.87 -25.00 2.68
N CYS A 498 -24.16 -23.88 2.80
CA CYS A 498 -22.73 -23.88 3.11
C CYS A 498 -22.43 -24.49 4.48
N TRP A 499 -23.25 -24.19 5.49
CA TRP A 499 -23.10 -24.80 6.82
C TRP A 499 -23.32 -26.32 6.76
N LEU A 500 -24.39 -26.79 6.12
CA LEU A 500 -24.66 -28.22 5.93
C LEU A 500 -23.52 -28.93 5.18
N TRP A 501 -22.93 -28.26 4.19
CA TRP A 501 -21.78 -28.77 3.47
C TRP A 501 -20.57 -28.92 4.40
N LEU A 502 -20.26 -27.90 5.21
CA LEU A 502 -19.15 -27.96 6.18
C LEU A 502 -19.38 -29.04 7.25
N SER A 503 -20.61 -29.22 7.72
CA SER A 503 -20.96 -30.30 8.65
C SER A 503 -20.77 -31.68 8.01
N ALA A 504 -21.23 -31.86 6.76
CA ALA A 504 -21.05 -33.12 6.03
C ALA A 504 -19.57 -33.38 5.66
N PHE A 505 -18.78 -32.32 5.47
CA PHE A 505 -17.34 -32.44 5.26
C PHE A 505 -16.64 -32.97 6.50
N GLU A 506 -16.93 -32.42 7.67
CA GLU A 506 -16.35 -32.84 8.95
C GLU A 506 -16.74 -34.29 9.30
N SER A 507 -18.00 -34.67 9.10
CA SER A 507 -18.47 -36.04 9.36
C SER A 507 -18.05 -37.07 8.27
N GLY A 508 -17.48 -36.62 7.15
CA GLY A 508 -17.13 -37.48 6.01
C GLY A 508 -18.34 -37.98 5.21
N GLU A 509 -19.48 -37.31 5.32
CA GLU A 509 -20.78 -37.69 4.73
C GLU A 509 -21.10 -36.91 3.45
N LEU A 510 -20.13 -36.25 2.83
CA LEU A 510 -20.32 -35.59 1.53
C LEU A 510 -20.67 -36.58 0.42
N VAL A 511 -21.75 -36.29 -0.29
CA VAL A 511 -22.28 -37.12 -1.37
C VAL A 511 -22.11 -36.48 -2.75
N GLY A 512 -22.29 -37.28 -3.80
CA GLY A 512 -22.44 -36.77 -5.16
C GLY A 512 -23.81 -36.14 -5.38
N VAL A 513 -23.93 -35.35 -6.45
CA VAL A 513 -25.16 -34.58 -6.76
C VAL A 513 -26.42 -35.43 -6.92
N ASP A 514 -26.26 -36.69 -7.34
CA ASP A 514 -27.36 -37.64 -7.56
C ASP A 514 -27.98 -38.17 -6.27
N ALA A 515 -27.29 -38.03 -5.14
CA ALA A 515 -27.72 -38.53 -3.82
C ALA A 515 -28.42 -37.45 -2.97
N ARG A 516 -28.73 -36.29 -3.54
CA ARG A 516 -29.48 -35.22 -2.86
C ARG A 516 -30.88 -35.66 -2.51
N VAL A 517 -31.33 -35.27 -1.33
CA VAL A 517 -32.70 -35.49 -0.88
C VAL A 517 -33.44 -34.17 -0.80
N VAL A 518 -34.53 -34.05 -1.58
CA VAL A 518 -35.48 -32.96 -1.42
C VAL A 518 -36.39 -33.32 -0.24
N LEU A 519 -36.24 -32.63 0.88
CA LEU A 519 -37.09 -32.83 2.05
C LEU A 519 -38.56 -32.56 1.70
N GLU A 520 -39.45 -33.50 2.00
CA GLU A 520 -40.89 -33.24 2.00
C GLU A 520 -41.19 -32.26 3.14
N LEU A 521 -41.44 -31.00 2.78
CA LEU A 521 -41.80 -29.99 3.76
C LEU A 521 -43.20 -30.33 4.31
N PRO A 522 -43.40 -30.35 5.64
CA PRO A 522 -44.74 -30.50 6.20
C PRO A 522 -45.60 -29.34 5.72
N VAL A 523 -46.79 -29.65 5.19
CA VAL A 523 -47.79 -28.69 4.72
C VAL A 523 -47.96 -27.61 5.78
N VAL A 524 -47.53 -26.38 5.46
CA VAL A 524 -47.75 -25.23 6.33
C VAL A 524 -49.23 -24.92 6.27
N VAL A 525 -50.00 -25.48 7.22
CA VAL A 525 -51.32 -24.91 7.54
C VAL A 525 -51.06 -23.47 7.95
N ALA A 526 -51.66 -22.53 7.22
CA ALA A 526 -51.60 -21.13 7.55
C ALA A 526 -52.03 -20.96 9.01
N VAL A 527 -51.06 -20.72 9.89
CA VAL A 527 -51.34 -20.23 11.23
C VAL A 527 -51.80 -18.80 11.02
N GLU A 528 -53.07 -18.54 11.27
CA GLU A 528 -53.59 -17.18 11.38
C GLU A 528 -52.69 -16.41 12.35
N PRO A 529 -52.17 -15.23 11.98
CA PRO A 529 -51.43 -14.42 12.92
C PRO A 529 -52.41 -13.86 13.94
N VAL A 530 -52.51 -14.53 15.09
CA VAL A 530 -52.98 -13.90 16.33
C VAL A 530 -51.84 -13.02 16.82
N VAL A 531 -51.78 -11.76 16.37
CA VAL A 531 -51.53 -10.57 17.21
C VAL A 531 -51.97 -9.34 16.40
N ASP A 532 -52.97 -8.63 16.92
CA ASP A 532 -53.40 -7.32 16.44
C ASP A 532 -52.34 -6.25 16.81
N LEU A 533 -51.40 -5.96 15.90
CA LEU A 533 -50.35 -4.95 16.03
C LEU A 533 -50.07 -4.20 14.71
N LYS A 534 -51.03 -4.18 13.77
CA LYS A 534 -50.79 -3.74 12.38
C LYS A 534 -50.47 -2.24 12.25
N GLU A 535 -51.01 -1.37 13.09
CA GLU A 535 -50.76 0.08 13.00
C GLU A 535 -49.41 0.50 13.60
N GLY A 536 -49.03 -0.06 14.77
CA GLY A 536 -47.78 0.30 15.44
C GLY A 536 -46.52 -0.16 14.71
N LYS A 537 -46.57 -1.32 14.05
CA LYS A 537 -45.44 -1.90 13.32
C LYS A 537 -45.15 -1.13 12.02
N LEU A 538 -46.20 -0.76 11.27
CA LEU A 538 -46.10 0.08 10.08
C LEU A 538 -45.48 1.45 10.44
N ARG A 539 -45.93 2.04 11.56
CA ARG A 539 -45.42 3.31 12.06
C ARG A 539 -43.91 3.26 12.36
N SER A 540 -43.43 2.23 13.06
CA SER A 540 -41.98 2.12 13.36
C SER A 540 -41.11 1.92 12.10
N LEU A 541 -41.68 1.32 11.03
CA LEU A 541 -41.00 1.12 9.76
C LEU A 541 -41.06 2.37 8.86
N LEU A 542 -42.02 3.27 9.03
CA LEU A 542 -42.02 4.55 8.30
C LEU A 542 -41.12 5.60 8.97
N GLU A 543 -41.00 5.58 10.30
CA GLU A 543 -40.20 6.56 11.07
C GLU A 543 -38.68 6.25 11.11
N LYS A 544 -38.25 5.01 10.79
CA LYS A 544 -36.82 4.64 10.75
C LYS A 544 -36.12 5.25 9.52
N PRO A 545 -35.03 6.03 9.67
CA PRO A 545 -34.27 6.58 8.54
C PRO A 545 -33.64 5.46 7.70
N LEU A 546 -33.53 5.68 6.39
CA LEU A 546 -32.80 4.77 5.50
C LEU A 546 -31.32 4.78 5.89
N LEU A 547 -30.78 3.62 6.27
CA LEU A 547 -29.34 3.44 6.51
C LEU A 547 -28.58 3.44 5.18
N ASP A 548 -27.30 3.82 5.19
CA ASP A 548 -26.45 3.86 4.00
C ASP A 548 -26.49 2.51 3.25
N GLY A 549 -26.95 2.56 2.00
CA GLY A 549 -27.12 1.39 1.12
C GLY A 549 -28.56 0.88 0.96
N GLN A 550 -29.49 1.24 1.86
CA GLN A 550 -30.91 0.93 1.67
C GLN A 550 -31.58 1.90 0.69
N ASN A 551 -32.25 1.37 -0.32
CA ASN A 551 -32.93 2.14 -1.36
C ASN A 551 -34.47 2.04 -1.19
N HIS A 552 -35.25 2.98 -1.72
CA HIS A 552 -36.71 3.07 -1.54
C HIS A 552 -37.45 1.79 -1.96
N VAL A 553 -36.94 1.07 -2.97
CA VAL A 553 -37.47 -0.24 -3.39
C VAL A 553 -37.25 -1.29 -2.30
N GLY A 554 -36.06 -1.34 -1.71
CA GLY A 554 -35.75 -2.23 -0.58
C GLY A 554 -36.66 -1.96 0.62
N ARG A 555 -36.89 -0.68 0.94
CA ARG A 555 -37.80 -0.30 2.05
C ARG A 555 -39.25 -0.71 1.80
N LEU A 556 -39.74 -0.55 0.58
CA LEU A 556 -41.09 -0.97 0.22
C LEU A 556 -41.24 -2.49 0.33
N ILE A 557 -40.21 -3.27 -0.06
CA ILE A 557 -40.19 -4.73 0.11
C ILE A 557 -40.21 -5.12 1.59
N GLU A 558 -39.41 -4.47 2.44
CA GLU A 558 -39.43 -4.70 3.90
C GLU A 558 -40.83 -4.47 4.49
N ILE A 559 -41.53 -3.41 4.05
CA ILE A 559 -42.90 -3.11 4.50
C ILE A 559 -43.88 -4.17 4.00
N CYS A 560 -43.88 -4.48 2.69
CA CYS A 560 -44.84 -5.46 2.15
C CYS A 560 -44.60 -6.85 2.83
N GLN A 561 -43.34 -7.23 3.14
CA GLN A 561 -43.00 -8.43 3.94
C GLN A 561 -43.47 -8.36 5.41
N ALA A 562 -43.25 -7.23 6.09
CA ALA A 562 -43.61 -7.08 7.50
C ALA A 562 -45.13 -7.03 7.74
N MET A 563 -45.88 -6.59 6.72
CA MET A 563 -47.34 -6.44 6.73
C MET A 563 -48.09 -7.64 6.11
N GLY A 564 -47.36 -8.57 5.47
CA GLY A 564 -47.96 -9.68 4.73
C GLY A 564 -48.71 -9.23 3.46
N TRP A 565 -48.30 -8.12 2.86
CA TRP A 565 -48.83 -7.64 1.57
C TRP A 565 -48.12 -8.31 0.40
N GLU A 566 -48.76 -8.32 -0.77
CA GLU A 566 -48.09 -8.68 -2.01
C GLU A 566 -46.91 -7.75 -2.31
N LEU A 567 -45.86 -8.29 -2.91
CA LEU A 567 -44.66 -7.53 -3.26
C LEU A 567 -44.97 -6.44 -4.31
N PRO A 568 -44.23 -5.32 -4.31
CA PRO A 568 -44.48 -4.22 -5.24
C PRO A 568 -44.31 -4.65 -6.71
N THR A 569 -45.32 -4.34 -7.52
CA THR A 569 -45.29 -4.52 -8.97
C THR A 569 -44.75 -3.26 -9.63
N PHE A 570 -43.87 -3.41 -10.63
CA PHE A 570 -43.28 -2.29 -11.37
C PHE A 570 -43.54 -2.44 -12.87
N GLU A 571 -44.23 -1.47 -13.45
CA GLU A 571 -44.47 -1.34 -14.88
C GLU A 571 -43.55 -0.27 -15.46
N PHE A 572 -43.03 -0.49 -16.67
CA PHE A 572 -42.09 0.41 -17.34
C PHE A 572 -42.59 0.77 -18.73
N GLU A 573 -42.41 2.04 -19.11
CA GLU A 573 -42.71 2.57 -20.44
C GLU A 573 -41.61 3.55 -20.84
N ASP A 574 -41.14 3.47 -22.09
CA ASP A 574 -40.19 4.43 -22.64
C ASP A 574 -40.96 5.63 -23.22
N ARG A 575 -40.64 6.85 -22.77
CA ARG A 575 -41.27 8.09 -23.21
C ARG A 575 -40.22 9.09 -23.68
N ASP A 576 -40.64 10.09 -24.46
CA ASP A 576 -39.74 11.10 -25.05
C ASP A 576 -38.95 11.89 -24.00
N ASP A 577 -39.44 11.98 -22.76
CA ASP A 577 -38.84 12.66 -21.61
C ASP A 577 -38.10 11.71 -20.63
N GLY A 578 -37.99 10.41 -20.96
CA GLY A 578 -37.19 9.42 -20.22
C GLY A 578 -37.92 8.12 -19.91
N PHE A 579 -37.38 7.34 -18.96
CA PHE A 579 -37.98 6.07 -18.53
C PHE A 579 -39.08 6.34 -17.52
N TYR A 580 -40.33 6.08 -17.90
CA TYR A 580 -41.47 6.09 -16.99
C TYR A 580 -41.54 4.77 -16.23
N CYS A 581 -41.81 4.86 -14.92
CA CYS A 581 -42.05 3.71 -14.07
C CYS A 581 -43.27 3.96 -13.19
N ARG A 582 -44.18 2.97 -13.17
CA ARG A 582 -45.31 2.89 -12.26
C ARG A 582 -45.08 1.77 -11.26
N CYS A 583 -45.23 2.07 -9.97
CA CYS A 583 -45.11 1.14 -8.86
C CYS A 583 -46.47 0.96 -8.18
N ILE A 584 -46.86 -0.28 -7.91
CA ILE A 584 -48.11 -0.64 -7.22
C ILE A 584 -47.77 -1.55 -6.02
N CYS A 585 -47.98 -1.13 -4.77
CA CYS A 585 -48.02 -2.02 -3.58
C CYS A 585 -49.15 -1.56 -2.65
N GLY A 586 -49.86 -2.52 -2.05
CA GLY A 586 -50.86 -2.25 -1.00
C GLY A 586 -52.05 -1.38 -1.45
N GLY A 587 -52.44 -1.44 -2.73
CA GLY A 587 -53.51 -0.60 -3.29
C GLY A 587 -53.10 0.85 -3.60
N VAL A 588 -51.84 1.20 -3.41
CA VAL A 588 -51.28 2.55 -3.65
C VAL A 588 -50.39 2.54 -4.89
N VAL A 589 -50.52 3.60 -5.70
CA VAL A 589 -49.76 3.77 -6.96
C VAL A 589 -48.81 4.96 -6.87
N GLY A 590 -47.55 4.74 -7.24
CA GLY A 590 -46.51 5.76 -7.35
C GLY A 590 -45.91 5.76 -8.75
N ASP A 591 -45.85 6.94 -9.38
CA ASP A 591 -45.38 7.10 -10.75
C ASP A 591 -44.16 8.03 -10.78
N ALA A 592 -43.17 7.75 -11.62
CA ALA A 592 -42.04 8.63 -11.81
C ALA A 592 -41.39 8.47 -13.19
N ILE A 593 -40.85 9.57 -13.72
CA ILE A 593 -40.03 9.59 -14.93
C ILE A 593 -38.60 10.06 -14.63
N SER A 594 -37.62 9.45 -15.30
CA SER A 594 -36.20 9.81 -15.15
C SER A 594 -35.34 9.35 -16.33
N GLY A 595 -34.24 10.07 -16.61
CA GLY A 595 -33.26 9.69 -17.63
C GLY A 595 -32.50 8.38 -17.37
N LYS A 596 -32.68 7.73 -16.20
CA LYS A 596 -32.13 6.40 -15.91
C LYS A 596 -33.23 5.47 -15.38
N LYS A 597 -33.37 4.28 -15.98
CA LYS A 597 -34.37 3.26 -15.58
C LYS A 597 -34.29 2.89 -14.09
N LYS A 598 -33.10 2.73 -13.52
CA LYS A 598 -32.91 2.46 -12.08
C LYS A 598 -33.43 3.60 -11.19
N LEU A 599 -33.27 4.86 -11.62
CA LEU A 599 -33.69 6.04 -10.85
C LEU A 599 -35.21 6.26 -10.94
N SER A 600 -35.83 6.00 -12.11
CA SER A 600 -37.30 6.00 -12.25
C SER A 600 -37.97 5.00 -11.29
N LYS A 601 -37.42 3.78 -11.20
CA LYS A 601 -37.89 2.73 -10.27
C LYS A 601 -37.81 3.16 -8.80
N GLN A 602 -36.71 3.80 -8.40
CA GLN A 602 -36.53 4.30 -7.04
C GLN A 602 -37.52 5.41 -6.68
N ARG A 603 -37.77 6.34 -7.62
CA ARG A 603 -38.71 7.45 -7.42
C ARG A 603 -40.17 6.98 -7.41
N ALA A 604 -40.52 6.00 -8.24
CA ALA A 604 -41.85 5.39 -8.24
C ALA A 604 -42.14 4.69 -6.90
N ALA A 605 -41.16 3.94 -6.36
CA ALA A 605 -41.26 3.33 -5.04
C ALA A 605 -41.36 4.39 -3.91
N MET A 606 -40.60 5.48 -3.99
CA MET A 606 -40.70 6.62 -3.07
C MET A 606 -42.11 7.24 -3.09
N GLY A 607 -42.71 7.38 -4.28
CA GLY A 607 -44.07 7.89 -4.43
C GLY A 607 -45.13 7.00 -3.77
N VAL A 608 -44.93 5.67 -3.75
CA VAL A 608 -45.77 4.75 -2.98
C VAL A 608 -45.54 4.95 -1.48
N LEU A 609 -44.29 4.99 -1.02
CA LEU A 609 -43.94 5.19 0.39
C LEU A 609 -44.52 6.49 0.98
N GLN A 610 -44.59 7.57 0.20
CA GLN A 610 -45.18 8.85 0.60
C GLN A 610 -46.71 8.84 0.67
N LYS A 611 -47.35 7.97 -0.11
CA LYS A 611 -48.82 7.83 -0.19
C LYS A 611 -49.36 6.72 0.71
N LEU A 612 -48.49 5.83 1.20
CA LEU A 612 -48.85 4.92 2.27
C LEU A 612 -49.21 5.76 3.50
N PRO A 613 -50.34 5.45 4.15
CA PRO A 613 -50.93 6.35 5.14
C PRO A 613 -49.96 6.63 6.29
N TYR A 614 -49.45 7.87 6.35
CA TYR A 614 -49.36 8.69 7.56
C TYR A 614 -49.02 10.15 7.18
N ALA A 615 -50.03 10.96 6.83
CA ALA A 615 -49.79 12.34 6.39
C ALA A 615 -50.96 13.28 6.68
N ASP A 616 -51.24 13.53 7.97
CA ASP A 616 -51.62 14.84 8.55
C ASP A 616 -52.30 14.66 9.92
N SER A 617 -51.53 14.80 11.00
CA SER A 617 -52.08 15.17 12.31
C SER A 617 -51.09 16.01 13.14
N LYS A 618 -50.57 17.08 12.52
CA LYS A 618 -50.05 18.24 13.25
C LYS A 618 -50.39 19.55 12.51
N ALA A 619 -51.67 19.88 12.45
CA ALA A 619 -52.19 21.26 12.35
C ALA A 619 -53.72 21.22 12.59
N THR A 620 -54.28 22.32 13.15
CA THR A 620 -55.67 22.51 13.66
C THR A 620 -55.92 21.83 15.02
N GLY A 621 -55.82 22.52 16.18
CA GLY A 621 -56.75 23.54 16.70
C GLY A 621 -57.95 22.82 17.37
N SER A 622 -58.39 23.03 18.61
CA SER A 622 -58.33 24.15 19.57
C SER A 622 -58.99 23.71 20.89
N SER A 623 -58.48 24.20 22.04
CA SER A 623 -59.22 24.74 23.21
C SER A 623 -58.46 24.50 24.50
#